data_AF-A0A818CNY4-F1
#
_entry.id   AF-A0A818CNY4-F1
#
_cell.length_a   1.000
_cell.length_b   1.000
_cell.length_c   1.000
_cell.angle_alpha   90.00
_cell.angle_beta   90.00
_cell.angle_gamma   90.00
#
_symmetry.space_group_name_H-M   'P 1'
#
loop_
_entity.id
_entity.type
_entity.pdbx_description
1 polymer ?
#
loop_
_entity_poly.entity_id
_entity_poly.type
_entity_poly.pdbx_seq_one_letter_code
_entity_poly.pdbx_strand_id
1 'polypeptide(L)'
;MSLAEQLAEMGFEKNQIDSAINVGQAANMEQAIDWITTHENEIASGTAASSEPVLNLSSNASAAVTTTEAQAEANSLKCDECGKLLKDADAATAHAMKTNHSSFSECTETIKPLTAEEKEEMKKKIQERIVARRKEQQVADEKKAIEMEKKRIVEGKTLSEIKQKREEEEMKKIAEANRREKIETQLAKQRAIEQIEADKRARREKAAAEKSGGIVEDIPPAKPQQVAAPQPTRQYDECNLQVRLSDGSTIRHIFKATDRFEKVSEWINQTQKSHPFMILQNYPKKEFIESDNHKSLNELGLVPSGSLMVKALTHFQT
;
A
#
# COMPACT_ATOMS: atom_id res chain seq x y z
N MET A 1 -27.52 11.95 20.78
CA MET A 1 -26.61 12.19 19.66
C MET A 1 -27.45 12.38 18.43
N SER A 2 -27.55 13.60 17.93
CA SER A 2 -28.14 13.91 16.64
C SER A 2 -27.28 13.34 15.51
N LEU A 3 -27.89 12.99 14.37
CA LEU A 3 -27.17 12.56 13.16
C LEU A 3 -26.10 13.60 12.77
N ALA A 4 -26.41 14.90 12.90
CA ALA A 4 -25.48 15.98 12.62
C ALA A 4 -24.29 16.02 13.61
N GLU A 5 -24.50 15.69 14.88
CA GLU A 5 -23.43 15.64 15.88
C GLU A 5 -22.47 14.47 15.61
N GLN A 6 -23.01 13.32 15.21
CA GLN A 6 -22.19 12.15 14.89
C GLN A 6 -21.32 12.37 13.64
N LEU A 7 -21.86 13.04 12.62
CA LEU A 7 -21.08 13.39 11.42
C LEU A 7 -20.01 14.47 11.71
N ALA A 8 -20.31 15.41 12.62
CA ALA A 8 -19.33 16.39 13.07
C ALA A 8 -18.19 15.74 13.88
N GLU A 9 -18.49 14.75 14.72
CA GLU A 9 -17.47 13.96 15.44
C GLU A 9 -16.58 13.14 14.49
N MET A 10 -17.11 12.73 13.33
CA MET A 10 -16.35 12.06 12.27
C MET A 10 -15.50 13.01 11.41
N GLY A 11 -15.60 14.32 11.63
CA GLY A 11 -14.77 15.33 10.97
C GLY A 11 -15.32 15.91 9.67
N PHE A 12 -16.62 15.71 9.37
CA PHE A 12 -17.26 16.34 8.21
C PHE A 12 -17.57 17.82 8.49
N GLU A 13 -17.41 18.68 7.47
CA GLU A 13 -17.72 20.11 7.62
C GLU A 13 -19.24 20.34 7.76
N LYS A 14 -19.62 21.35 8.56
CA LYS A 14 -21.01 21.65 8.85
C LYS A 14 -21.87 21.88 7.59
N ASN A 15 -21.30 22.49 6.55
CA ASN A 15 -21.99 22.70 5.28
C ASN A 15 -22.30 21.40 4.54
N GLN A 16 -21.39 20.41 4.59
CA GLN A 16 -21.60 19.09 3.99
C GLN A 16 -22.71 18.32 4.72
N ILE A 17 -22.72 18.42 6.06
CA ILE A 17 -23.73 17.80 6.92
C ILE A 17 -25.12 18.40 6.63
N ASP A 18 -25.22 19.72 6.57
CA ASP A 18 -26.48 20.41 6.30
C ASP A 18 -26.99 20.12 4.87
N SER A 19 -26.10 20.02 3.88
CA SER A 19 -26.47 19.62 2.52
C SER A 19 -26.92 18.15 2.45
N ALA A 20 -26.26 17.23 3.15
CA ALA A 20 -26.65 15.81 3.16
C ALA A 20 -28.02 15.58 3.82
N ILE A 21 -28.33 16.33 4.87
CA ILE A 21 -29.60 16.20 5.60
C ILE A 21 -30.74 16.90 4.85
N ASN A 22 -30.51 18.10 4.32
CA ASN A 22 -31.59 18.89 3.70
C ASN A 22 -31.78 18.59 2.20
N VAL A 23 -30.70 18.36 1.45
CA VAL A 23 -30.74 18.10 -0.01
C VAL A 23 -30.75 16.60 -0.27
N GLY A 24 -29.85 15.85 0.37
CA GLY A 24 -29.78 14.39 0.23
C GLY A 24 -30.89 13.64 0.97
N GLN A 25 -31.64 14.32 1.86
CA GLN A 25 -32.65 13.72 2.75
C GLN A 25 -32.15 12.45 3.45
N ALA A 26 -30.88 12.44 3.87
CA ALA A 26 -30.29 11.27 4.51
C ALA A 26 -30.96 10.99 5.86
N ALA A 27 -31.56 9.79 6.01
CA ALA A 27 -32.24 9.38 7.23
C ALA A 27 -31.29 8.71 8.24
N ASN A 28 -30.13 8.26 7.79
CA ASN A 28 -29.14 7.56 8.59
C ASN A 28 -27.70 7.99 8.22
N MET A 29 -26.74 7.62 9.07
CA MET A 29 -25.32 8.01 8.92
C MET A 29 -24.71 7.51 7.62
N GLU A 30 -25.02 6.29 7.21
CA GLU A 30 -24.47 5.69 5.99
C GLU A 30 -24.93 6.45 4.72
N GLN A 31 -26.22 6.80 4.65
CA GLN A 31 -26.74 7.61 3.53
C GLN A 31 -26.12 9.01 3.50
N ALA A 32 -25.88 9.61 4.68
CA ALA A 32 -25.26 10.92 4.74
C ALA A 32 -23.81 10.88 4.25
N ILE A 33 -23.04 9.86 4.63
CA ILE A 33 -21.64 9.69 4.20
C ILE A 33 -21.57 9.39 2.70
N ASP A 34 -22.41 8.51 2.18
CA ASP A 34 -22.45 8.17 0.76
C ASP A 34 -22.82 9.39 -0.10
N TRP A 35 -23.79 10.19 0.36
CA TRP A 35 -24.18 11.42 -0.31
C TRP A 35 -23.06 12.48 -0.31
N ILE A 36 -22.41 12.71 0.84
CA ILE A 36 -21.28 13.64 0.95
C ILE A 36 -20.13 13.20 0.05
N THR A 37 -19.82 11.90 0.00
CA THR A 37 -18.72 11.35 -0.81
C THR A 37 -18.99 11.49 -2.31
N THR A 38 -20.25 11.29 -2.72
CA THR A 38 -20.66 11.39 -4.13
C THR A 38 -20.78 12.83 -4.62
N HIS A 39 -21.03 13.79 -3.71
CA HIS A 39 -21.25 15.20 -4.02
C HIS A 39 -20.18 16.14 -3.44
N GLU A 40 -19.05 15.59 -2.94
CA GLU A 40 -17.96 16.33 -2.27
C GLU A 40 -17.44 17.48 -3.13
N ASN A 41 -17.34 17.25 -4.44
CA ASN A 41 -16.83 18.21 -5.41
C ASN A 41 -17.84 19.33 -5.76
N GLU A 42 -19.14 19.09 -5.57
CA GLU A 42 -20.19 20.09 -5.79
C GLU A 42 -20.34 21.00 -4.56
N ILE A 43 -20.18 20.45 -3.36
CA ILE A 43 -20.24 21.18 -2.09
C ILE A 43 -19.00 22.09 -1.93
N ALA A 44 -17.81 21.63 -2.33
CA ALA A 44 -16.57 22.40 -2.26
C ALA A 44 -16.55 23.64 -3.20
N SER A 45 -17.35 23.62 -4.27
CA SER A 45 -17.41 24.71 -5.27
C SER A 45 -18.41 25.82 -4.90
N GLY A 46 -19.02 25.78 -3.71
CA GLY A 46 -19.87 26.85 -3.18
C GLY A 46 -21.14 27.14 -4.00
N THR A 47 -21.60 26.18 -4.81
CA THR A 47 -22.78 26.36 -5.67
C THR A 47 -24.03 25.77 -5.01
N ALA A 48 -24.41 26.33 -3.85
CA ALA A 48 -25.67 26.00 -3.19
C ALA A 48 -26.70 27.11 -3.45
N ALA A 49 -27.43 27.03 -4.56
CA ALA A 49 -28.69 27.77 -4.74
C ALA A 49 -29.59 27.11 -5.80
N SER A 50 -30.70 26.55 -5.31
CA SER A 50 -31.97 26.30 -6.01
C SER A 50 -31.99 25.27 -7.16
N SER A 51 -32.42 24.06 -6.83
CA SER A 51 -33.07 23.17 -7.80
C SER A 51 -34.18 22.37 -7.08
N GLU A 52 -35.40 22.90 -7.16
CA GLU A 52 -36.66 22.19 -6.87
C GLU A 52 -36.88 21.06 -7.91
N PRO A 53 -37.74 20.08 -7.61
CA PRO A 53 -37.60 18.71 -8.09
C PRO A 53 -38.12 18.50 -9.52
N VAL A 54 -37.31 17.85 -10.37
CA VAL A 54 -37.76 17.37 -11.67
C VAL A 54 -38.55 16.07 -11.51
N LEU A 55 -39.87 16.17 -11.74
CA LEU A 55 -40.74 15.00 -11.90
C LEU A 55 -40.29 14.19 -13.12
N ASN A 56 -39.98 12.93 -12.86
CA ASN A 56 -39.60 11.91 -13.81
C ASN A 56 -40.81 11.52 -14.68
N LEU A 57 -40.78 11.87 -15.97
CA LEU A 57 -41.79 11.49 -16.95
C LEU A 57 -41.33 10.21 -17.65
N SER A 58 -41.83 9.07 -17.20
CA SER A 58 -41.70 7.79 -17.89
C SER A 58 -42.90 7.55 -18.79
N SER A 59 -42.63 7.39 -20.07
CA SER A 59 -43.57 7.12 -21.16
C SER A 59 -44.23 5.76 -21.00
N ASN A 60 -45.56 5.67 -21.15
CA ASN A 60 -46.15 4.78 -22.16
C ASN A 60 -47.64 5.04 -22.46
N ALA A 61 -47.97 4.83 -23.74
CA ALA A 61 -49.25 4.36 -24.28
C ALA A 61 -50.46 5.32 -24.38
N SER A 62 -50.59 5.84 -25.61
CA SER A 62 -51.72 5.63 -26.52
C SER A 62 -53.10 6.28 -26.28
N ALA A 63 -53.51 6.90 -27.39
CA ALA A 63 -54.85 6.93 -27.97
C ALA A 63 -55.78 8.08 -27.60
N ALA A 64 -56.00 8.88 -28.66
CA ALA A 64 -57.22 9.58 -29.02
C ALA A 64 -57.50 10.92 -28.30
N VAL A 65 -57.60 12.00 -29.07
CA VAL A 65 -58.89 12.54 -29.55
C VAL A 65 -58.67 13.95 -30.14
N THR A 66 -59.06 14.06 -31.41
CA THR A 66 -59.48 15.23 -32.22
C THR A 66 -58.71 16.54 -32.24
N THR A 67 -58.22 16.82 -33.45
CA THR A 67 -58.29 18.08 -34.18
C THR A 67 -59.41 19.02 -33.75
N THR A 68 -59.05 20.25 -33.39
CA THR A 68 -59.88 21.44 -33.58
C THR A 68 -59.00 22.57 -34.10
N GLU A 69 -59.23 22.94 -35.35
CA GLU A 69 -58.85 24.22 -35.93
C GLU A 69 -59.69 25.33 -35.27
N ALA A 70 -59.07 26.41 -34.80
CA ALA A 70 -59.68 27.74 -34.78
C ALA A 70 -58.65 28.83 -34.40
N GLN A 71 -58.62 29.85 -35.27
CA GLN A 71 -58.26 31.25 -35.01
C GLN A 71 -56.78 31.66 -34.99
N ALA A 72 -56.41 32.26 -36.12
CA ALA A 72 -55.32 33.20 -36.27
C ALA A 72 -55.70 34.57 -35.67
N GLU A 73 -54.90 35.05 -34.72
CA GLU A 73 -54.57 36.47 -34.54
C GLU A 73 -53.07 36.55 -34.21
N ALA A 74 -52.30 37.19 -35.10
CA ALA A 74 -50.84 37.23 -35.05
C ALA A 74 -50.34 38.43 -34.23
N ASN A 75 -50.04 38.22 -32.95
CA ASN A 75 -49.39 39.23 -32.09
C ASN A 75 -47.88 39.00 -32.04
N SER A 76 -47.11 39.67 -32.91
CA SER A 76 -45.65 39.68 -32.81
C SER A 76 -45.19 40.60 -31.67
N LEU A 77 -44.17 40.22 -30.90
CA LEU A 77 -43.60 41.06 -29.83
C LEU A 77 -42.35 41.78 -30.37
N LYS A 78 -42.28 43.11 -30.26
CA LYS A 78 -41.04 43.86 -30.49
C LYS A 78 -40.29 44.03 -29.18
N CYS A 79 -38.97 43.86 -29.20
CA CYS A 79 -38.13 44.27 -28.08
C CYS A 79 -37.88 45.77 -28.17
N ASP A 80 -38.24 46.55 -27.16
CA ASP A 80 -38.12 48.01 -27.19
C ASP A 80 -36.66 48.49 -27.02
N GLU A 81 -35.80 47.64 -26.47
CA GLU A 81 -34.38 47.95 -26.23
C GLU A 81 -33.52 47.79 -27.50
N CYS A 82 -33.91 46.89 -28.42
CA CYS A 82 -33.15 46.62 -29.64
C CYS A 82 -33.97 46.64 -30.93
N GLY A 83 -35.26 46.99 -30.86
CA GLY A 83 -36.17 47.11 -32.00
C GLY A 83 -36.42 45.81 -32.76
N LYS A 84 -36.09 44.65 -32.19
CA LYS A 84 -36.18 43.36 -32.89
C LYS A 84 -37.59 42.77 -32.75
N LEU A 85 -38.21 42.48 -33.89
CA LEU A 85 -39.50 41.80 -33.96
C LEU A 85 -39.34 40.29 -33.74
N LEU A 86 -40.16 39.76 -32.85
CA LEU A 86 -40.16 38.37 -32.38
C LEU A 86 -41.50 37.76 -32.73
N LYS A 87 -41.47 36.50 -33.18
CA LYS A 87 -42.66 35.82 -33.70
C LYS A 87 -43.66 35.48 -32.60
N ASP A 88 -43.18 35.00 -31.46
CA ASP A 88 -43.98 34.44 -30.38
C ASP A 88 -43.35 34.76 -29.00
N ALA A 89 -44.10 34.57 -27.92
CA ALA A 89 -43.63 34.77 -26.54
C ALA A 89 -42.36 33.95 -26.22
N ASP A 90 -42.25 32.72 -26.72
CA ASP A 90 -41.05 31.88 -26.55
C ASP A 90 -39.80 32.49 -27.20
N ALA A 91 -39.97 33.18 -28.33
CA ALA A 91 -38.88 33.89 -28.98
C ALA A 91 -38.45 35.13 -28.17
N ALA A 92 -39.39 35.78 -27.47
CA ALA A 92 -39.08 36.87 -26.53
C ALA A 92 -38.32 36.37 -25.31
N THR A 93 -38.71 35.22 -24.73
CA THR A 93 -37.96 34.59 -23.63
C THR A 93 -36.54 34.20 -24.06
N ALA A 94 -36.38 33.59 -25.24
CA ALA A 94 -35.06 33.24 -25.76
C ALA A 94 -34.19 34.47 -26.08
N HIS A 95 -34.80 35.56 -26.54
CA HIS A 95 -34.12 36.84 -26.76
C HIS A 95 -33.70 37.46 -25.41
N ALA A 96 -34.58 37.47 -24.42
CA ALA A 96 -34.28 37.90 -23.06
C ALA A 96 -33.12 37.11 -22.45
N MET A 97 -33.11 35.77 -22.56
CA MET A 97 -32.02 34.94 -22.03
C MET A 97 -30.68 35.18 -22.74
N LYS A 98 -30.70 35.55 -24.02
CA LYS A 98 -29.48 35.69 -24.83
C LYS A 98 -28.89 37.10 -24.78
N THR A 99 -29.73 38.12 -24.68
CA THR A 99 -29.31 39.53 -24.71
C THR A 99 -29.63 40.29 -23.43
N ASN A 100 -30.29 39.65 -22.46
CA ASN A 100 -30.73 40.26 -21.19
C ASN A 100 -31.68 41.45 -21.34
N HIS A 101 -32.44 41.51 -22.44
CA HIS A 101 -33.45 42.56 -22.66
C HIS A 101 -34.81 42.12 -22.09
N SER A 102 -35.54 43.04 -21.48
CA SER A 102 -36.76 42.73 -20.70
C SER A 102 -38.01 43.49 -21.15
N SER A 103 -37.86 44.58 -21.90
CA SER A 103 -39.00 45.34 -22.44
C SER A 103 -39.46 44.78 -23.78
N PHE A 104 -40.69 44.27 -23.81
CA PHE A 104 -41.34 43.81 -25.04
C PHE A 104 -42.71 44.46 -25.19
N SER A 105 -42.98 45.04 -26.36
CA SER A 105 -44.26 45.64 -26.73
C SER A 105 -44.93 44.83 -27.83
N GLU A 106 -46.26 44.70 -27.79
CA GLU A 106 -47.01 44.02 -28.85
C GLU A 106 -47.07 44.90 -30.11
N CYS A 107 -46.71 44.32 -31.26
CA CYS A 107 -46.67 45.01 -32.55
C CYS A 107 -47.45 44.19 -33.60
N THR A 108 -48.36 44.84 -34.33
CA THR A 108 -49.22 44.22 -35.36
C THR A 108 -48.52 44.01 -36.71
N GLU A 109 -47.20 44.17 -36.77
CA GLU A 109 -46.43 44.00 -37.99
C GLU A 109 -46.12 42.51 -38.24
N THR A 110 -46.84 41.91 -39.19
CA THR A 110 -46.60 40.54 -39.61
C THR A 110 -45.20 40.41 -40.23
N ILE A 111 -44.29 39.72 -39.55
CA ILE A 111 -42.97 39.39 -40.09
C ILE A 111 -43.17 38.60 -41.40
N LYS A 112 -42.71 39.16 -42.53
CA LYS A 112 -42.76 38.45 -43.83
C LYS A 112 -42.11 37.07 -43.66
N PRO A 113 -42.83 35.97 -43.94
CA PRO A 113 -42.23 34.66 -43.87
C PRO A 113 -41.12 34.58 -44.91
N LEU A 114 -39.88 34.24 -44.48
CA LEU A 114 -38.78 33.94 -45.42
C LEU A 114 -39.32 33.03 -46.54
N THR A 115 -38.91 33.32 -47.78
CA THR A 115 -39.31 32.55 -48.95
C THR A 115 -38.87 31.10 -48.80
N ALA A 116 -39.55 30.17 -49.46
CA ALA A 116 -39.26 28.73 -49.33
C ALA A 116 -37.79 28.42 -49.67
N GLU A 117 -37.24 29.13 -50.65
CA GLU A 117 -35.86 28.97 -51.13
C GLU A 117 -34.80 29.41 -50.11
N GLU A 118 -34.97 30.57 -49.45
CA GLU A 118 -34.02 31.04 -48.41
C GLU A 118 -33.99 30.12 -47.19
N LYS A 119 -35.14 29.54 -46.83
CA LYS A 119 -35.24 28.57 -45.73
C LYS A 119 -34.53 27.25 -46.08
N GLU A 120 -34.56 26.83 -47.34
CA GLU A 120 -33.86 25.62 -47.79
C GLU A 120 -32.35 25.82 -47.81
N GLU A 121 -31.87 26.97 -48.27
CA GLU A 121 -30.45 27.31 -48.22
C GLU A 121 -29.92 27.41 -46.79
N MET A 122 -30.69 28.04 -45.88
CA MET A 122 -30.33 28.11 -44.47
C MET A 122 -30.29 26.71 -43.83
N LYS A 123 -31.23 25.82 -44.18
CA LYS A 123 -31.21 24.41 -43.72
C LYS A 123 -29.98 23.66 -44.23
N LYS A 124 -29.62 23.81 -45.51
CA LYS A 124 -28.41 23.20 -46.10
C LYS A 124 -27.14 23.70 -45.39
N LYS A 125 -27.01 25.01 -45.19
CA LYS A 125 -25.87 25.61 -44.47
C LYS A 125 -25.77 25.15 -43.01
N ILE A 126 -26.91 24.99 -42.33
CA ILE A 126 -26.95 24.45 -40.96
C ILE A 126 -26.55 22.97 -40.96
N GLN A 127 -27.05 22.15 -41.88
CA GLN A 127 -26.69 20.75 -42.00
C GLN A 127 -25.20 20.57 -42.30
N GLU A 128 -24.65 21.32 -43.24
CA GLU A 128 -23.21 21.33 -43.55
C GLU A 128 -22.37 21.71 -42.33
N ARG A 129 -22.78 22.73 -41.56
CA ARG A 129 -22.10 23.13 -40.33
C ARG A 129 -22.14 22.05 -39.25
N ILE A 130 -23.26 21.34 -39.10
CA ILE A 130 -23.38 20.21 -38.16
C ILE A 130 -22.46 19.06 -38.57
N VAL A 131 -22.44 18.71 -39.87
CA VAL A 131 -21.57 17.65 -40.39
C VAL A 131 -20.10 18.01 -40.25
N ALA A 132 -19.72 19.25 -40.55
CA ALA A 132 -18.36 19.75 -40.36
C ALA A 132 -17.93 19.66 -38.88
N ARG A 133 -18.78 20.14 -37.96
CA ARG A 133 -18.52 20.07 -36.51
C ARG A 133 -18.40 18.63 -36.00
N ARG A 134 -19.23 17.71 -36.49
CA ARG A 134 -19.14 16.28 -36.14
C ARG A 134 -17.84 15.64 -36.61
N LYS A 135 -17.40 15.94 -37.84
CA LYS A 135 -16.12 15.44 -38.37
C LYS A 135 -14.93 15.98 -37.57
N GLU A 136 -14.96 17.26 -37.22
CA GLU A 136 -13.92 17.86 -36.38
C GLU A 136 -13.85 17.21 -34.99
N GLN A 137 -15.02 16.96 -34.37
CA GLN A 137 -15.09 16.25 -33.08
C GLN A 137 -14.53 14.83 -33.19
N GLN A 138 -14.91 14.06 -34.21
CA GLN A 138 -14.37 12.70 -34.41
C GLN A 138 -12.85 12.68 -34.55
N VAL A 139 -12.28 13.60 -35.34
CA VAL A 139 -10.82 13.72 -35.51
C VAL A 139 -10.15 14.14 -34.20
N ALA A 140 -10.75 15.03 -33.43
CA ALA A 140 -10.23 15.46 -32.13
C ALA A 140 -10.25 14.31 -31.11
N ASP A 141 -11.33 13.53 -31.07
CA ASP A 141 -11.48 12.41 -30.14
C ASP A 141 -10.56 11.25 -30.51
N GLU A 142 -10.37 10.96 -31.80
CA GLU A 142 -9.39 9.98 -32.28
C GLU A 142 -7.96 10.38 -31.89
N LYS A 143 -7.59 11.67 -32.08
CA LYS A 143 -6.29 12.19 -31.65
C LYS A 143 -6.08 12.06 -30.14
N LYS A 144 -7.10 12.41 -29.33
CA LYS A 144 -7.05 12.25 -27.88
C LYS A 144 -6.89 10.78 -27.48
N ALA A 145 -7.58 9.86 -28.14
CA ALA A 145 -7.44 8.43 -27.88
C ALA A 145 -6.02 7.93 -28.18
N ILE A 146 -5.44 8.34 -29.31
CA ILE A 146 -4.05 8.01 -29.66
C ILE A 146 -3.06 8.61 -28.66
N GLU A 147 -3.27 9.85 -28.21
CA GLU A 147 -2.41 10.49 -27.20
C GLU A 147 -2.51 9.81 -25.83
N MET A 148 -3.71 9.42 -25.39
CA MET A 148 -3.89 8.67 -24.15
C MET A 148 -3.19 7.30 -24.21
N GLU A 149 -3.31 6.58 -25.33
CA GLU A 149 -2.63 5.29 -25.47
C GLU A 149 -1.11 5.46 -25.52
N LYS A 150 -0.59 6.50 -26.20
CA LYS A 150 0.84 6.82 -26.17
C LYS A 150 1.32 7.15 -24.75
N LYS A 151 0.56 7.93 -23.99
CA LYS A 151 0.88 8.23 -22.59
C LYS A 151 0.91 6.97 -21.75
N ARG A 152 -0.09 6.09 -21.87
CA ARG A 152 -0.13 4.80 -21.17
C ARG A 152 1.11 3.95 -21.45
N ILE A 153 1.57 3.88 -22.71
CA ILE A 153 2.77 3.13 -23.08
C ILE A 153 4.03 3.76 -22.49
N VAL A 154 4.16 5.09 -22.58
CA VAL A 154 5.31 5.82 -22.03
C VAL A 154 5.35 5.68 -20.51
N GLU A 155 4.22 5.86 -19.82
CA GLU A 155 4.09 5.69 -18.37
C GLU A 155 4.42 4.27 -17.93
N GLY A 156 3.95 3.25 -18.66
CA GLY A 156 4.33 1.86 -18.40
C GLY A 156 5.85 1.63 -18.53
N LYS A 157 6.46 2.23 -19.56
CA LYS A 157 7.91 2.14 -19.78
C LYS A 157 8.69 2.90 -18.70
N THR A 158 8.29 4.11 -18.33
CA THR A 158 8.98 4.91 -17.31
C THR A 158 8.90 4.26 -15.94
N LEU A 159 7.76 3.65 -15.56
CA LEU A 159 7.65 2.90 -14.32
C LEU A 159 8.60 1.71 -14.28
N SER A 160 8.73 0.97 -15.39
CA SER A 160 9.68 -0.14 -15.51
C SER A 160 11.13 0.34 -15.41
N GLU A 161 11.48 1.44 -16.09
CA GLU A 161 12.83 2.03 -16.05
C GLU A 161 13.17 2.57 -14.65
N ILE A 162 12.22 3.20 -13.95
CA ILE A 162 12.40 3.67 -12.56
C ILE A 162 12.67 2.50 -11.62
N LYS A 163 11.91 1.40 -11.77
CA LYS A 163 12.11 0.19 -10.95
C LYS A 163 13.48 -0.43 -11.20
N GLN A 164 13.87 -0.61 -12.46
CA GLN A 164 15.19 -1.16 -12.82
C GLN A 164 16.32 -0.29 -12.29
N LYS A 165 16.25 1.04 -12.45
CA LYS A 165 17.26 1.95 -11.92
C LYS A 165 17.37 1.88 -10.40
N ARG A 166 16.25 1.75 -9.68
CA ARG A 166 16.26 1.60 -8.22
C ARG A 166 16.98 0.30 -7.81
N GLU A 167 16.62 -0.82 -8.44
CA GLU A 167 17.25 -2.12 -8.17
C GLU A 167 18.76 -2.10 -8.50
N GLU A 168 19.16 -1.48 -9.62
CA GLU A 168 20.56 -1.30 -10.00
C GLU A 168 21.34 -0.44 -8.99
N GLU A 169 20.75 0.66 -8.51
CA GLU A 169 21.37 1.52 -7.50
C GLU A 169 21.53 0.81 -6.16
N GLU A 170 20.54 0.03 -5.73
CA GLU A 170 20.61 -0.78 -4.51
C GLU A 170 21.71 -1.85 -4.63
N MET A 171 21.73 -2.58 -5.74
CA MET A 171 22.77 -3.58 -6.01
C MET A 171 24.17 -2.95 -6.06
N LYS A 172 24.30 -1.77 -6.66
CA LYS A 172 25.57 -1.02 -6.70
C LYS A 172 26.01 -0.59 -5.31
N LYS A 173 25.09 -0.08 -4.47
CA LYS A 173 25.39 0.30 -3.08
C LYS A 173 25.84 -0.90 -2.25
N ILE A 174 25.16 -2.04 -2.38
CA ILE A 174 25.54 -3.29 -1.69
C ILE A 174 26.93 -3.76 -2.16
N ALA A 175 27.19 -3.73 -3.47
CA ALA A 175 28.50 -4.11 -4.01
C ALA A 175 29.63 -3.19 -3.52
N GLU A 176 29.38 -1.88 -3.43
CA GLU A 176 30.34 -0.92 -2.89
C GLU A 176 30.58 -1.11 -1.39
N ALA A 177 29.52 -1.32 -0.59
CA ALA A 177 29.63 -1.62 0.83
C ALA A 177 30.48 -2.88 1.07
N ASN A 178 30.19 -3.96 0.34
CA ASN A 178 30.96 -5.20 0.40
C ASN A 178 32.44 -5.00 0.00
N ARG A 179 32.73 -4.13 -0.97
CA ARG A 179 34.12 -3.80 -1.34
C ARG A 179 34.81 -3.02 -0.23
N ARG A 180 34.14 -2.04 0.37
CA ARG A 180 34.68 -1.25 1.49
C ARG A 180 34.95 -2.13 2.70
N GLU A 181 34.00 -2.97 3.11
CA GLU A 181 34.17 -3.90 4.24
C GLU A 181 35.34 -4.87 4.00
N LYS A 182 35.51 -5.36 2.78
CA LYS A 182 36.67 -6.20 2.41
C LYS A 182 37.99 -5.45 2.58
N ILE A 183 38.07 -4.20 2.13
CA ILE A 183 39.27 -3.36 2.25
C ILE A 183 39.56 -3.07 3.73
N GLU A 184 38.55 -2.67 4.50
CA GLU A 184 38.68 -2.40 5.93
C GLU A 184 39.10 -3.65 6.72
N THR A 185 38.54 -4.80 6.39
CA THR A 185 38.91 -6.09 6.99
C THR A 185 40.36 -6.45 6.67
N GLN A 186 40.80 -6.24 5.42
CA GLN A 186 42.19 -6.47 5.04
C GLN A 186 43.14 -5.52 5.77
N LEU A 187 42.80 -4.24 5.86
CA LEU A 187 43.56 -3.23 6.58
C LEU A 187 43.65 -3.55 8.09
N ALA A 188 42.54 -3.98 8.70
CA ALA A 188 42.52 -4.38 10.11
C ALA A 188 43.39 -5.62 10.36
N LYS A 189 43.36 -6.60 9.45
CA LYS A 189 44.25 -7.77 9.51
C LYS A 189 45.72 -7.35 9.38
N GLN A 190 46.06 -6.45 8.46
CA GLN A 190 47.42 -5.95 8.31
C GLN A 190 47.91 -5.23 9.57
N ARG A 191 47.09 -4.33 10.14
CA ARG A 191 47.41 -3.65 11.42
C ARG A 191 47.62 -4.64 12.56
N ALA A 192 46.80 -5.69 12.66
CA ALA A 192 46.96 -6.72 13.68
C ALA A 192 48.27 -7.51 13.50
N ILE A 193 48.62 -7.86 12.26
CA ILE A 193 49.89 -8.53 11.95
C ILE A 193 51.09 -7.64 12.32
N GLU A 194 51.05 -6.35 11.98
CA GLU A 194 52.10 -5.39 12.32
C GLU A 194 52.28 -5.26 13.84
N GLN A 195 51.19 -5.21 14.61
CA GLN A 195 51.25 -5.18 16.08
C GLN A 195 51.87 -6.46 16.66
N ILE A 196 51.51 -7.63 16.13
CA ILE A 196 52.08 -8.92 16.55
C ILE A 196 53.58 -8.97 16.20
N GLU A 197 53.98 -8.47 15.03
CA GLU A 197 55.38 -8.45 14.63
C GLU A 197 56.20 -7.50 15.52
N ALA A 198 55.66 -6.31 15.82
CA ALA A 198 56.28 -5.34 16.72
C ALA A 198 56.45 -5.93 18.14
N ASP A 199 55.43 -6.58 18.70
CA ASP A 199 55.51 -7.25 20.00
C ASP A 199 56.53 -8.41 19.98
N LYS A 200 56.51 -9.24 18.93
CA LYS A 200 57.48 -10.33 18.74
C LYS A 200 58.91 -9.82 18.59
N ARG A 201 59.11 -8.65 17.97
CA ARG A 201 60.42 -7.99 17.87
C ARG A 201 60.86 -7.47 19.23
N ALA A 202 60.01 -6.72 19.93
CA ALA A 202 60.30 -6.21 21.27
C ALA A 202 60.62 -7.34 22.27
N ARG A 203 59.88 -8.47 22.22
CA ARG A 203 60.15 -9.64 23.06
C ARG A 203 61.49 -10.30 22.72
N ARG A 204 61.86 -10.39 21.44
CA ARG A 204 63.17 -10.91 21.03
C ARG A 204 64.31 -10.00 21.49
N GLU A 205 64.14 -8.68 21.40
CA GLU A 205 65.13 -7.70 21.87
C GLU A 205 65.30 -7.75 23.39
N LYS A 206 64.20 -7.82 24.16
CA LYS A 206 64.26 -8.01 25.62
C LYS A 206 64.94 -9.32 26.02
N ALA A 207 64.56 -10.45 25.40
CA ALA A 207 65.19 -11.74 25.68
C ALA A 207 66.67 -11.79 25.25
N ALA A 208 67.06 -11.05 24.22
CA ALA A 208 68.46 -10.91 23.82
C ALA A 208 69.26 -10.04 24.81
N ALA A 209 68.66 -8.96 25.33
CA ALA A 209 69.25 -8.11 26.37
C ALA A 209 69.41 -8.84 27.72
N GLU A 210 68.43 -9.68 28.10
CA GLU A 210 68.52 -10.53 29.30
C GLU A 210 69.60 -11.62 29.16
N LYS A 211 69.91 -12.08 27.93
CA LYS A 211 71.00 -13.03 27.68
C LYS A 211 72.40 -12.41 27.66
N SER A 212 72.53 -11.10 27.47
CA SER A 212 73.82 -10.38 27.52
C SER A 212 74.12 -9.75 28.88
N GLY A 213 73.14 -9.67 29.79
CA GLY A 213 73.32 -9.34 31.20
C GLY A 213 73.50 -10.61 32.05
N GLY A 214 74.75 -11.02 32.29
CA GLY A 214 75.05 -12.14 33.18
C GLY A 214 74.63 -11.85 34.62
N ILE A 215 73.50 -12.40 35.05
CA ILE A 215 73.14 -12.58 36.45
C ILE A 215 72.50 -13.95 36.58
N VAL A 216 73.17 -14.83 37.33
CA VAL A 216 72.66 -16.13 37.75
C VAL A 216 71.62 -15.86 38.82
N GLU A 217 70.35 -16.12 38.54
CA GLU A 217 69.31 -16.15 39.57
C GLU A 217 68.61 -17.50 39.59
N ASP A 218 68.36 -17.89 40.83
CA ASP A 218 68.05 -19.17 41.43
C ASP A 218 67.06 -20.09 40.70
N ILE A 219 67.37 -21.39 40.73
CA ILE A 219 66.49 -22.48 40.32
C ILE A 219 65.55 -22.77 41.50
N PRO A 220 64.23 -22.56 41.40
CA PRO A 220 63.31 -23.06 42.41
C PRO A 220 63.27 -24.59 42.35
N PRO A 221 63.20 -25.29 43.50
CA PRO A 221 63.25 -26.75 43.53
C PRO A 221 62.09 -27.38 42.76
N ALA A 222 62.41 -28.49 42.10
CA ALA A 222 61.49 -29.33 41.35
C ALA A 222 60.26 -29.70 42.21
N LYS A 223 59.09 -29.22 41.79
CA LYS A 223 57.82 -29.75 42.26
C LYS A 223 57.63 -31.15 41.67
N PRO A 224 57.19 -32.14 42.46
CA PRO A 224 56.96 -33.49 41.97
C PRO A 224 55.94 -33.50 40.83
N GLN A 225 56.24 -34.35 39.86
CA GLN A 225 55.43 -34.73 38.72
C GLN A 225 53.97 -34.93 39.14
N GLN A 226 53.10 -34.00 38.73
CA GLN A 226 51.66 -34.18 38.87
C GLN A 226 51.24 -35.29 37.89
N VAL A 227 50.95 -36.46 38.46
CA VAL A 227 49.96 -37.38 37.91
C VAL A 227 48.76 -36.57 37.45
N ALA A 228 48.27 -36.87 36.24
CA ALA A 228 47.13 -36.20 35.62
C ALA A 228 46.01 -36.01 36.64
N ALA A 229 45.77 -34.76 37.03
CA ALA A 229 44.63 -34.41 37.85
C ALA A 229 43.36 -34.83 37.10
N PRO A 230 42.37 -35.45 37.76
CA PRO A 230 41.06 -35.63 37.15
C PRO A 230 40.58 -34.25 36.73
N GLN A 231 40.18 -34.12 35.46
CA GLN A 231 39.60 -32.90 34.90
C GLN A 231 38.60 -32.33 35.92
N PRO A 232 38.70 -31.05 36.32
CA PRO A 232 37.68 -30.46 37.16
C PRO A 232 36.35 -30.59 36.42
N THR A 233 35.36 -31.20 37.06
CA THR A 233 33.98 -31.28 36.53
C THR A 233 33.47 -29.85 36.38
N ARG A 234 33.66 -29.26 35.20
CA ARG A 234 33.14 -27.94 34.87
C ARG A 234 31.63 -28.03 34.93
N GLN A 235 31.04 -27.43 35.96
CA GLN A 235 29.59 -27.22 36.02
C GLN A 235 29.28 -26.12 35.01
N TYR A 236 28.45 -26.44 34.03
CA TYR A 236 27.99 -25.47 33.05
C TYR A 236 26.57 -25.05 33.45
N ASP A 237 26.35 -23.74 33.55
CA ASP A 237 25.04 -23.18 33.90
C ASP A 237 24.11 -23.07 32.68
N GLU A 238 24.66 -23.22 31.47
CA GLU A 238 23.97 -23.09 30.20
C GLU A 238 24.06 -24.39 29.38
N CYS A 239 23.00 -24.66 28.64
CA CYS A 239 22.82 -25.80 27.74
C CYS A 239 22.48 -25.31 26.34
N ASN A 240 23.37 -25.51 25.37
CA ASN A 240 23.10 -25.20 23.97
C ASN A 240 22.44 -26.40 23.30
N LEU A 241 21.17 -26.28 22.93
CA LEU A 241 20.42 -27.38 22.34
C LEU A 241 20.20 -27.16 20.85
N GLN A 242 20.58 -28.16 20.05
CA GLN A 242 20.31 -28.21 18.62
C GLN A 242 19.26 -29.29 18.34
N VAL A 243 18.10 -28.89 17.81
CA VAL A 243 16.99 -29.79 17.53
C VAL A 243 16.73 -29.85 16.03
N ARG A 244 16.76 -31.06 15.46
CA ARG A 244 16.36 -31.32 14.08
C ARG A 244 14.86 -31.63 14.04
N LEU A 245 14.09 -30.78 13.36
CA LEU A 245 12.65 -30.93 13.20
C LEU A 245 12.31 -32.00 12.15
N SER A 246 11.04 -32.40 12.09
CA SER A 246 10.59 -33.44 11.13
C SER A 246 10.63 -33.00 9.66
N ASP A 247 10.66 -31.69 9.40
CA ASP A 247 10.80 -31.10 8.06
C ASP A 247 12.26 -31.06 7.58
N GLY A 248 13.21 -31.52 8.41
CA GLY A 248 14.65 -31.48 8.14
C GLY A 248 15.32 -30.17 8.51
N SER A 249 14.57 -29.15 8.93
CA SER A 249 15.13 -27.90 9.44
C SER A 249 15.73 -28.10 10.83
N THR A 250 16.65 -27.22 11.22
CA THR A 250 17.33 -27.32 12.52
C THR A 250 17.20 -26.02 13.29
N ILE A 251 16.68 -26.10 14.51
CA ILE A 251 16.54 -24.97 15.42
C ILE A 251 17.55 -25.08 16.55
N ARG A 252 18.04 -23.93 17.05
CA ARG A 252 19.02 -23.86 18.13
C ARG A 252 18.53 -22.89 19.20
N HIS A 253 18.64 -23.29 20.46
CA HIS A 253 18.29 -22.44 21.59
C HIS A 253 19.18 -22.71 22.79
N ILE A 254 19.44 -21.68 23.60
CA ILE A 254 20.24 -21.76 24.82
C ILE A 254 19.28 -21.80 26.01
N PHE A 255 19.34 -22.89 26.77
CA PHE A 255 18.56 -23.09 27.99
C PHE A 255 19.46 -23.05 29.22
N LYS A 256 18.88 -22.89 30.41
CA LYS A 256 19.63 -23.04 31.66
C LYS A 256 19.81 -24.53 31.98
N ALA A 257 20.91 -24.91 32.60
CA ALA A 257 21.16 -26.29 33.01
C ALA A 257 20.10 -26.83 33.98
N THR A 258 19.47 -25.94 34.75
CA THR A 258 18.37 -26.23 35.70
C THR A 258 16.98 -26.24 35.06
N ASP A 259 16.84 -25.83 33.80
CA ASP A 259 15.54 -25.88 33.10
C ASP A 259 15.07 -27.35 32.96
N ARG A 260 13.76 -27.55 33.01
CA ARG A 260 13.13 -28.86 32.80
C ARG A 260 13.04 -29.20 31.31
N PHE A 261 13.05 -30.49 31.00
CA PHE A 261 12.87 -30.97 29.62
C PHE A 261 11.50 -30.62 29.03
N GLU A 262 10.48 -30.47 29.87
CA GLU A 262 9.16 -29.95 29.49
C GLU A 262 9.23 -28.64 28.69
N LYS A 263 10.06 -27.68 29.15
CA LYS A 263 10.25 -26.38 28.49
C LYS A 263 10.83 -26.52 27.08
N VAL A 264 11.71 -27.51 26.88
CA VAL A 264 12.25 -27.84 25.55
C VAL A 264 11.16 -28.43 24.66
N SER A 265 10.35 -29.34 25.20
CA SER A 265 9.22 -29.94 24.49
C SER A 265 8.20 -28.89 24.02
N GLU A 266 7.84 -27.96 24.90
CA GLU A 266 6.96 -26.82 24.58
C GLU A 266 7.55 -25.92 23.49
N TRP A 267 8.84 -25.58 23.59
CA TRP A 267 9.52 -24.76 22.59
C TRP A 267 9.52 -25.42 21.19
N ILE A 268 9.75 -26.73 21.13
CA ILE A 268 9.66 -27.51 19.89
C ILE A 268 8.22 -27.49 19.35
N ASN A 269 7.24 -27.72 20.23
CA ASN A 269 5.83 -27.74 19.86
C ASN A 269 5.35 -26.39 19.28
N GLN A 270 5.76 -25.27 19.90
CA GLN A 270 5.48 -23.92 19.42
C GLN A 270 6.09 -23.64 18.04
N THR A 271 7.30 -24.18 17.79
CA THR A 271 8.01 -23.95 16.53
C THR A 271 7.43 -24.79 15.38
N GLN A 272 7.15 -26.08 15.61
CA GLN A 272 6.76 -27.01 14.56
C GLN A 272 5.25 -27.03 14.27
N LYS A 273 4.38 -26.61 15.22
CA LYS A 273 2.89 -26.64 15.11
C LYS A 273 2.33 -27.92 14.47
N SER A 274 2.96 -29.06 14.73
CA SER A 274 2.70 -30.31 14.01
C SER A 274 2.14 -31.39 14.93
N HIS A 275 1.68 -32.49 14.32
CA HIS A 275 1.11 -33.69 14.92
C HIS A 275 1.96 -34.28 16.06
N PRO A 276 1.42 -35.23 16.85
CA PRO A 276 2.17 -35.91 17.91
C PRO A 276 3.57 -36.32 17.44
N PHE A 277 4.57 -35.91 18.19
CA PHE A 277 5.97 -36.13 17.85
C PHE A 277 6.71 -36.75 19.02
N MET A 278 7.77 -37.49 18.70
CA MET A 278 8.68 -38.08 19.67
C MET A 278 10.04 -37.41 19.57
N ILE A 279 10.59 -37.01 20.72
CA ILE A 279 11.92 -36.41 20.80
C ILE A 279 12.91 -37.52 21.12
N LEU A 280 13.98 -37.63 20.33
CA LEU A 280 15.04 -38.61 20.52
C LEU A 280 16.43 -37.98 20.41
N GLN A 281 17.37 -38.46 21.20
CA GLN A 281 18.80 -38.16 21.09
C GLN A 281 19.46 -39.26 20.26
N ASN A 282 20.31 -38.86 19.31
CA ASN A 282 20.94 -39.80 18.37
C ASN A 282 22.16 -40.52 19.00
N TYR A 283 22.91 -39.84 19.88
CA TYR A 283 24.06 -40.41 20.57
C TYR A 283 24.28 -39.80 21.98
N PRO A 284 24.40 -40.62 23.03
CA PRO A 284 23.89 -42.00 23.10
C PRO A 284 22.39 -42.04 22.74
N LYS A 285 21.94 -43.13 22.12
CA LYS A 285 20.54 -43.25 21.71
C LYS A 285 19.64 -43.22 22.94
N LYS A 286 18.76 -42.22 23.03
CA LYS A 286 17.80 -42.07 24.12
C LYS A 286 16.50 -41.49 23.58
N GLU A 287 15.38 -42.15 23.87
CA GLU A 287 14.05 -41.67 23.54
C GLU A 287 13.47 -40.99 24.78
N PHE A 288 12.98 -39.75 24.63
CA PHE A 288 12.41 -39.01 25.74
C PHE A 288 10.91 -39.25 25.78
N ILE A 289 10.45 -39.79 26.91
CA ILE A 289 9.04 -40.04 27.21
C ILE A 289 8.54 -39.02 28.24
N GLU A 290 7.23 -39.01 28.50
CA GLU A 290 6.60 -38.05 29.41
C GLU A 290 7.23 -38.04 30.82
N SER A 291 7.73 -39.19 31.31
CA SER A 291 8.41 -39.24 32.61
C SER A 291 9.73 -38.44 32.66
N ASP A 292 10.36 -38.18 31.51
CA ASP A 292 11.58 -37.38 31.44
C ASP A 292 11.30 -35.87 31.41
N ASN A 293 10.06 -35.44 31.18
CA ASN A 293 9.68 -34.03 31.17
C ASN A 293 9.98 -33.34 32.51
N HIS A 294 9.88 -34.08 33.62
CA HIS A 294 10.13 -33.56 34.97
C HIS A 294 11.62 -33.43 35.33
N LYS A 295 12.52 -34.05 34.57
CA LYS A 295 13.97 -34.03 34.82
C LYS A 295 14.60 -32.77 34.25
N SER A 296 15.68 -32.31 34.90
CA SER A 296 16.46 -31.16 34.42
C SER A 296 17.37 -31.53 33.24
N LEU A 297 17.76 -30.54 32.43
CA LEU A 297 18.68 -30.76 31.31
C LEU A 297 20.06 -31.30 31.76
N ASN A 298 20.48 -30.94 32.97
CA ASN A 298 21.69 -31.48 33.60
C ASN A 298 21.54 -32.97 33.95
N GLU A 299 20.43 -33.37 34.58
CA GLU A 299 20.13 -34.79 34.89
C GLU A 299 20.00 -35.66 33.64
N LEU A 300 19.55 -35.07 32.54
CA LEU A 300 19.42 -35.75 31.26
C LEU A 300 20.73 -35.83 30.48
N GLY A 301 21.82 -35.21 30.98
CA GLY A 301 23.13 -35.22 30.33
C GLY A 301 23.18 -34.41 29.03
N LEU A 302 22.32 -33.40 28.88
CA LEU A 302 22.25 -32.53 27.69
C LEU A 302 23.20 -31.32 27.79
N VAL A 303 23.77 -31.09 28.98
CA VAL A 303 24.72 -30.01 29.28
C VAL A 303 26.15 -30.47 28.97
N PRO A 304 27.02 -29.64 28.35
CA PRO A 304 26.81 -28.24 27.93
C PRO A 304 26.15 -28.08 26.56
N SER A 305 26.12 -29.13 25.74
CA SER A 305 25.56 -29.08 24.39
C SER A 305 24.88 -30.41 24.06
N GLY A 306 23.65 -30.34 23.58
CA GLY A 306 22.83 -31.50 23.24
C GLY A 306 22.30 -31.43 21.81
N SER A 307 22.21 -32.60 21.15
CA SER A 307 21.58 -32.72 19.84
C SER A 307 20.39 -33.67 19.91
N LEU A 308 19.20 -33.13 19.61
CA LEU A 308 17.95 -33.86 19.59
C LEU A 308 17.37 -33.90 18.17
N MET A 309 16.52 -34.87 17.93
CA MET A 309 15.80 -35.07 16.69
C MET A 309 14.33 -35.31 17.00
N VAL A 310 13.46 -34.72 16.19
CA VAL A 310 12.02 -34.87 16.30
C VAL A 310 11.55 -35.85 15.23
N LYS A 311 10.90 -36.92 15.66
CA LYS A 311 10.28 -37.91 14.80
C LYS A 311 8.77 -37.74 14.88
N ALA A 312 8.12 -37.47 13.75
CA ALA A 312 6.66 -37.45 13.70
C ALA A 312 6.10 -38.86 13.97
N LEU A 313 5.11 -38.98 14.85
CA LEU A 313 4.37 -40.22 15.05
C LEU A 313 3.31 -40.29 13.94
N THR A 314 3.62 -41.01 12.86
CA THR A 314 2.63 -41.30 11.82
C THR A 314 1.63 -42.30 12.38
N HIS A 315 0.38 -41.87 12.58
CA HIS A 315 -0.72 -42.75 12.92
C HIS A 315 -1.00 -43.65 11.71
N PHE A 316 -0.37 -44.83 11.65
CA PHE A 316 -0.83 -45.90 10.77
C PHE A 316 -2.11 -46.46 11.41
N GLN A 317 -3.24 -45.82 11.09
CA GLN A 317 -4.54 -46.44 11.26
C GLN A 317 -4.60 -47.59 10.25
N THR A 318 -4.58 -48.82 10.78
CA THR A 318 -4.95 -50.04 10.03
C THR A 318 -6.45 -50.24 10.14
#